data_AF-A0A1V1P913-F1
#
_entry.id   AF-A0A1V1P913-F1
#
_cell.length_a   1.000
_cell.length_b   1.000
_cell.length_c   1.000
_cell.angle_alpha   90.00
_cell.angle_beta   90.00
_cell.angle_gamma   90.00
#
_symmetry.space_group_name_H-M   'P 1'
#
loop_
_entity.id
_entity.type
_entity.pdbx_description
1 polymer ?
#
loop_
_entity_poly.entity_id
_entity_poly.type
_entity_poly.pdbx_seq_one_letter_code
_entity_poly.pdbx_strand_id
1 'polypeptide(L)'
;MTSKQSFNLIQCPLQGTNLIEASAGTGKTYTICSLYARLVIEKERHVSNILVVTFTEAATEELRDRIRKILYEMHVLYARRLTDDNYSLESYHPWMIDMLEQCPPTTRRVQNLEMAIRNFDEAAIYTIHAFCHRILQENAFESGVIFDAELLSDTSHLIQEVSDDFFDGIFMKPPPYFYNSLKLPIIHLI
;
A
#
# COMPACT_ATOMS: atom_id res chain seq x y z
N MET A 1 1.33 31.78 13.86
CA MET A 1 2.37 30.89 14.40
C MET A 1 1.67 29.73 15.10
N THR A 2 1.39 28.66 14.37
CA THR A 2 0.80 27.43 14.93
C THR A 2 1.88 26.70 15.71
N SER A 3 1.71 26.59 17.03
CA SER A 3 2.64 25.84 17.88
C SER A 3 2.64 24.38 17.43
N LYS A 4 3.83 23.80 17.31
CA LYS A 4 4.04 22.39 16.94
C LYS A 4 3.57 21.53 18.12
N GLN A 5 2.30 21.16 18.13
CA GLN A 5 1.79 20.20 19.12
C GLN A 5 2.56 18.88 18.93
N SER A 6 3.10 18.36 20.03
CA SER A 6 3.76 17.05 20.04
C SER A 6 2.73 15.99 19.65
N PHE A 7 3.04 15.18 18.63
CA PHE A 7 2.17 14.09 18.18
C PHE A 7 1.99 13.06 19.30
N ASN A 8 0.75 12.80 19.70
CA ASN A 8 0.41 11.74 20.65
C ASN A 8 -0.24 10.56 19.89
N LEU A 9 0.48 9.43 19.87
CA LEU A 9 0.06 8.23 19.16
C LEU A 9 -1.27 7.67 19.63
N ILE A 10 -1.60 7.75 20.92
CA ILE A 10 -2.81 7.16 21.53
C ILE A 10 -4.02 8.09 21.40
N GLN A 11 -3.78 9.40 21.48
CA GLN A 11 -4.85 10.39 21.41
C GLN A 11 -5.17 10.85 19.98
N CYS A 12 -4.33 10.51 19.00
CA CYS A 12 -4.57 10.86 17.60
C CYS A 12 -5.90 10.24 17.11
N PRO A 13 -6.81 11.03 16.51
CA PRO A 13 -8.10 10.54 16.05
C PRO A 13 -7.92 9.57 14.87
N LEU A 14 -8.63 8.45 14.90
CA LEU A 14 -8.61 7.44 13.81
C LEU A 14 -9.68 7.69 12.73
N GLN A 15 -10.19 8.92 12.64
CA GLN A 15 -11.23 9.33 11.70
C GLN A 15 -10.84 10.65 11.03
N GLY A 16 -11.34 10.86 9.81
CA GLY A 16 -11.00 12.02 9.01
C GLY A 16 -9.58 11.94 8.45
N THR A 17 -9.01 13.10 8.13
CA THR A 17 -7.68 13.23 7.54
C THR A 17 -6.69 13.70 8.60
N ASN A 18 -5.61 12.94 8.80
CA ASN A 18 -4.51 13.30 9.68
C ASN A 18 -3.22 13.43 8.87
N LEU A 19 -2.49 14.51 9.07
CA LEU A 19 -1.15 14.70 8.52
C LEU A 19 -0.13 14.56 9.64
N ILE A 20 0.73 13.55 9.55
CA ILE A 20 1.79 13.30 10.52
C ILE A 20 3.11 13.68 9.88
N GLU A 21 3.68 14.81 10.29
CA GLU A 21 5.02 15.23 9.90
C GLU A 21 6.04 14.42 10.70
N ALA A 22 7.00 13.79 10.02
CA ALA A 22 8.01 13.00 10.69
C ALA A 22 9.34 13.07 9.95
N SER A 23 10.40 13.48 10.64
CA SER A 23 11.77 13.62 10.12
C SER A 23 12.51 12.28 10.12
N ALA A 24 13.67 12.19 9.47
CA ALA A 24 14.49 10.98 9.51
C ALA A 24 14.77 10.56 10.97
N GLY A 25 14.66 9.26 11.27
CA GLY A 25 14.90 8.73 12.62
C GLY A 25 13.78 8.93 13.65
N THR A 26 12.66 9.58 13.33
CA THR A 26 11.59 9.86 14.32
C THR A 26 10.52 8.78 14.44
N GLY A 27 10.82 7.53 14.09
CA GLY A 27 9.87 6.41 14.27
C GLY A 27 8.65 6.44 13.35
N LYS A 28 8.77 6.93 12.11
CA LYS A 28 7.69 6.93 11.09
C LYS A 28 7.02 5.58 10.92
N THR A 29 7.83 4.58 10.58
CA THR A 29 7.38 3.22 10.33
C THR A 29 6.70 2.65 11.58
N TYR A 30 7.29 2.93 12.75
CA TYR A 30 6.72 2.53 14.03
C TYR A 30 5.33 3.14 14.27
N THR A 31 5.20 4.44 14.02
CA THR A 31 3.92 5.16 14.13
C THR A 31 2.86 4.54 13.23
N ILE A 32 3.19 4.23 11.97
CA ILE A 32 2.26 3.58 11.03
C ILE A 32 1.82 2.21 11.57
N CYS A 33 2.76 1.39 12.04
CA CYS A 33 2.44 0.06 12.56
C CYS A 33 1.58 0.13 13.83
N SER A 34 1.87 1.06 14.73
CA SER A 34 1.06 1.28 15.92
C SER A 34 -0.34 1.80 15.60
N LEU A 35 -0.50 2.73 14.64
CA LEU A 35 -1.82 3.17 14.17
C LEU A 35 -2.60 2.03 13.53
N TYR A 36 -1.93 1.15 12.79
CA TYR A 36 -2.56 -0.07 12.25
C TYR A 36 -3.10 -0.96 13.37
N ALA A 37 -2.29 -1.23 14.39
CA ALA A 37 -2.73 -2.01 15.55
C ALA A 37 -3.89 -1.34 16.29
N ARG A 38 -3.85 -0.01 16.46
CA ARG A 38 -4.96 0.77 17.03
C ARG A 38 -6.26 0.62 16.23
N LEU A 39 -6.20 0.61 14.89
CA LEU A 39 -7.40 0.37 14.06
C LEU A 39 -7.98 -1.04 14.25
N VAL A 40 -7.12 -2.05 14.38
CA VAL A 40 -7.56 -3.43 14.68
C VAL A 40 -8.21 -3.51 16.06
N ILE A 41 -7.65 -2.83 17.07
CA ILE A 41 -8.09 -2.96 18.47
C ILE A 41 -9.26 -2.03 18.83
N GLU A 42 -9.17 -0.74 18.50
CA GLU A 42 -10.17 0.27 18.86
C GLU A 42 -11.39 0.23 17.94
N LYS A 43 -11.15 -0.01 16.65
CA LYS A 43 -12.19 0.03 15.61
C LYS A 43 -12.59 -1.35 15.11
N GLU A 44 -11.98 -2.41 15.65
CA GLU A 44 -12.27 -3.80 15.30
C GLU A 44 -12.24 -4.03 13.77
N ARG A 45 -11.32 -3.35 13.08
CA ARG A 45 -11.20 -3.45 11.63
C ARG A 45 -10.48 -4.75 11.26
N HIS A 46 -11.06 -5.47 10.30
CA HIS A 46 -10.36 -6.58 9.65
C HIS A 46 -9.14 -6.06 8.89
N VAL A 47 -8.08 -6.86 8.81
CA VAL A 47 -6.80 -6.48 8.18
C VAL A 47 -6.95 -6.12 6.70
N SER A 48 -7.88 -6.76 5.99
CA SER A 48 -8.21 -6.44 4.59
C SER A 48 -8.88 -5.07 4.42
N ASN A 49 -9.42 -4.50 5.50
CA ASN A 49 -10.14 -3.22 5.51
C ASN A 49 -9.26 -2.05 5.97
N ILE A 50 -7.94 -2.26 6.09
CA ILE A 50 -6.96 -1.23 6.44
C ILE A 50 -5.94 -1.16 5.30
N LEU A 51 -6.04 -0.12 4.47
CA LEU A 51 -5.12 0.11 3.37
C LEU A 51 -3.86 0.83 3.86
N VAL A 52 -2.70 0.25 3.56
CA VAL A 52 -1.39 0.89 3.71
C VAL A 52 -0.70 0.89 2.35
N VAL A 53 -0.27 2.07 1.90
CA VAL A 53 0.46 2.22 0.63
C VAL A 53 1.84 2.84 0.86
N THR A 54 2.85 2.35 0.14
CA THR A 54 4.23 2.86 0.18
C THR A 54 4.87 2.91 -1.20
N PHE A 55 6.09 3.43 -1.30
CA PHE A 55 6.77 3.64 -2.58
C PHE A 55 7.49 2.42 -3.13
N THR A 56 8.02 1.56 -2.27
CA THR A 56 8.92 0.47 -2.68
C THR A 56 8.48 -0.88 -2.13
N GLU A 57 8.71 -1.94 -2.89
CA GLU A 57 8.39 -3.31 -2.48
C GLU A 57 9.13 -3.70 -1.19
N ALA A 58 10.40 -3.29 -1.05
CA ALA A 58 11.15 -3.51 0.18
C ALA A 58 10.50 -2.86 1.42
N ALA A 59 9.92 -1.66 1.26
CA ALA A 59 9.20 -1.01 2.35
C ALA A 59 7.85 -1.68 2.65
N THR A 60 7.19 -2.25 1.64
CA THR A 60 5.98 -3.06 1.80
C THR A 60 6.29 -4.28 2.68
N GLU A 61 7.31 -5.06 2.33
CA GLU A 61 7.73 -6.25 3.09
C GLU A 61 8.15 -5.90 4.52
N GLU A 62 8.97 -4.85 4.68
CA GLU A 62 9.36 -4.38 6.01
C GLU A 62 8.14 -3.98 6.87
N LEU A 63 7.15 -3.30 6.28
CA LEU A 63 5.92 -2.93 6.97
C LEU A 63 5.09 -4.16 7.34
N ARG A 64 4.96 -5.15 6.45
CA ARG A 64 4.24 -6.40 6.71
C ARG A 64 4.82 -7.12 7.93
N ASP A 65 6.14 -7.29 7.97
CA ASP A 65 6.83 -7.94 9.08
C ASP A 65 6.63 -7.20 10.41
N ARG A 66 6.81 -5.88 10.39
CA ARG A 66 6.66 -5.04 11.60
C ARG A 66 5.24 -5.02 12.12
N ILE A 67 4.24 -4.91 11.25
CA ILE A 67 2.82 -4.91 11.64
C ILE A 67 2.45 -6.28 12.21
N ARG A 68 2.82 -7.39 11.55
CA ARG A 68 2.57 -8.75 12.05
C ARG A 68 3.16 -8.95 13.44
N LYS A 69 4.40 -8.49 13.66
CA LYS A 69 5.06 -8.54 14.96
C LYS A 69 4.32 -7.73 16.03
N ILE A 70 3.93 -6.50 15.73
CA ILE A 70 3.19 -5.65 16.68
C ILE A 70 1.82 -6.25 17.02
N LEU A 71 1.08 -6.79 16.03
CA LEU A 71 -0.20 -7.46 16.29
C LEU A 71 -0.03 -8.67 17.21
N TYR A 72 1.03 -9.45 17.01
CA TYR A 72 1.37 -10.58 17.89
C TYR A 72 1.70 -10.12 19.31
N GLU A 73 2.55 -9.11 19.47
CA GLU A 73 2.90 -8.54 20.78
C GLU A 73 1.64 -8.03 21.51
N MET A 74 0.75 -7.32 20.80
CA MET A 74 -0.52 -6.84 21.33
C MET A 74 -1.48 -7.98 21.68
N HIS A 75 -1.56 -9.03 20.85
CA HIS A 75 -2.36 -10.22 21.16
C HIS A 75 -1.90 -10.87 22.46
N VAL A 76 -0.59 -11.11 22.61
CA VAL A 76 -0.02 -11.71 23.83
C VAL A 76 -0.31 -10.83 25.04
N LEU A 77 -0.08 -9.52 24.92
CA LEU A 77 -0.38 -8.56 25.98
C LEU A 77 -1.85 -8.60 26.41
N TYR A 78 -2.77 -8.50 25.46
CA TYR A 78 -4.21 -8.50 25.72
C TYR A 78 -4.69 -9.83 26.30
N ALA A 79 -4.22 -10.96 25.77
CA ALA A 79 -4.61 -12.28 26.24
C ALA A 79 -4.12 -12.53 27.68
N ARG A 80 -2.88 -12.16 27.99
CA ARG A 80 -2.32 -12.29 29.35
C ARG A 80 -3.03 -11.38 30.34
N ARG A 81 -3.25 -10.13 29.96
CA ARG A 81 -3.92 -9.14 30.80
C ARG A 81 -5.39 -9.48 31.05
N LEU A 82 -6.06 -10.15 30.10
CA LEU A 82 -7.43 -10.65 30.30
C LEU A 82 -7.50 -11.77 31.37
N THR A 83 -6.43 -12.55 31.54
CA THR A 83 -6.39 -13.66 32.50
C THR A 83 -5.77 -13.30 33.85
N ASP A 84 -4.92 -12.28 33.89
CA ASP A 84 -4.14 -11.90 35.07
C ASP A 84 -3.99 -10.37 35.16
N ASP A 85 -4.75 -9.78 36.09
CA ASP A 85 -4.71 -8.35 36.41
C ASP A 85 -3.42 -7.91 37.11
N ASN A 86 -2.48 -8.80 37.39
CA ASN A 86 -1.14 -8.46 37.90
C ASN A 86 -0.02 -8.82 36.92
N TYR A 87 -0.36 -9.15 35.67
CA TYR A 87 0.63 -9.47 34.64
C TYR A 87 1.62 -8.31 34.45
N SER A 88 2.92 -8.62 34.50
CA SER A 88 3.99 -7.63 34.38
C SER A 88 4.03 -6.98 32.98
N LEU A 89 4.17 -5.65 32.97
CA LEU A 89 4.14 -4.83 31.76
C LEU A 89 5.52 -4.25 31.39
N GLU A 90 6.56 -4.50 32.18
CA GLU A 90 7.88 -3.85 32.08
C GLU A 90 8.57 -4.07 30.73
N SER A 91 8.25 -5.17 30.04
CA SER A 91 8.85 -5.53 28.75
C SER A 91 8.14 -4.90 27.54
N TYR A 92 7.00 -4.23 27.74
CA TYR A 92 6.21 -3.65 26.66
C TYR A 92 6.48 -2.17 26.48
N HIS A 93 6.34 -1.69 25.25
CA HIS A 93 6.55 -0.28 24.94
C HIS A 93 5.45 0.58 25.60
N PRO A 94 5.75 1.79 26.13
CA PRO A 94 4.79 2.64 26.85
C PRO A 94 3.42 2.81 26.17
N TRP A 95 3.37 3.08 24.85
CA TRP A 95 2.09 3.21 24.16
C TRP A 95 1.20 1.95 24.26
N MET A 96 1.78 0.75 24.32
CA MET A 96 1.00 -0.50 24.46
C MET A 96 0.35 -0.59 25.84
N ILE A 97 1.02 -0.04 26.85
CA ILE A 97 0.51 0.06 28.22
C ILE A 97 -0.62 1.09 28.26
N ASP A 98 -0.39 2.29 27.72
CA ASP A 98 -1.41 3.34 27.59
C ASP A 98 -2.65 2.84 26.83
N MET A 99 -2.43 1.98 25.83
CA MET A 99 -3.49 1.37 25.05
C MET A 99 -4.40 0.43 25.87
N LEU A 100 -3.85 -0.27 26.88
CA LEU A 100 -4.66 -1.08 27.80
C LEU A 100 -5.60 -0.22 28.64
N GLU A 101 -5.17 0.98 29.04
CA GLU A 101 -6.02 1.91 29.79
C GLU A 101 -7.14 2.48 28.91
N GLN A 102 -6.81 2.89 27.68
CA GLN A 102 -7.76 3.48 26.75
C GLN A 102 -8.74 2.46 26.16
N CYS A 103 -8.26 1.25 25.88
CA CYS A 103 -9.04 0.15 25.32
C CYS A 103 -8.74 -1.16 26.06
N PRO A 104 -9.39 -1.38 27.22
CA PRO A 104 -9.14 -2.55 28.05
C PRO A 104 -9.35 -3.90 27.33
N PRO A 105 -8.62 -4.94 27.73
CA PRO A 105 -8.80 -6.28 27.18
C PRO A 105 -10.24 -6.78 27.35
N THR A 106 -10.73 -7.42 26.30
CA THR A 106 -11.98 -8.18 26.32
C THR A 106 -11.76 -9.44 25.49
N THR A 107 -12.56 -10.49 25.74
CA THR A 107 -12.53 -11.72 24.93
C THR A 107 -12.66 -11.41 23.43
N ARG A 108 -13.54 -10.47 23.07
CA ARG A 108 -13.74 -10.02 21.69
C ARG A 108 -12.49 -9.37 21.09
N ARG A 109 -11.81 -8.48 21.82
CA ARG A 109 -10.57 -7.85 21.31
C ARG A 109 -9.43 -8.85 21.15
N VAL A 110 -9.30 -9.81 22.07
CA VAL A 110 -8.32 -10.90 21.95
C VAL A 110 -8.61 -11.74 20.71
N GLN A 111 -9.87 -12.13 20.49
CA GLN A 111 -10.29 -12.86 19.28
C GLN A 111 -10.06 -12.05 18.01
N ASN A 112 -10.35 -10.74 18.00
CA ASN A 112 -10.11 -9.88 16.85
C ASN A 112 -8.62 -9.79 16.50
N LEU A 113 -7.76 -9.66 17.51
CA LEU A 113 -6.30 -9.68 17.32
C LEU A 113 -5.82 -11.04 16.80
N GLU A 114 -6.36 -12.14 17.34
CA GLU A 114 -6.04 -13.49 16.87
C GLU A 114 -6.45 -13.70 15.41
N MET A 115 -7.66 -13.27 15.02
CA MET A 115 -8.13 -13.30 13.63
C MET A 115 -7.27 -12.43 12.72
N ALA A 116 -6.86 -11.24 13.19
CA ALA A 116 -5.98 -10.37 12.43
C ALA A 116 -4.61 -11.01 12.14
N ILE A 117 -4.07 -11.81 13.06
CA ILE A 117 -2.82 -12.55 12.87
C ILE A 117 -3.03 -13.71 11.89
N ARG A 118 -4.12 -14.49 12.06
CA ARG A 118 -4.42 -15.65 11.20
C ARG A 118 -4.68 -15.25 9.76
N ASN A 119 -5.42 -14.16 9.55
CA ASN A 119 -5.80 -13.66 8.23
C ASN A 119 -4.79 -12.61 7.71
N PHE A 120 -3.61 -12.49 8.30
CA PHE A 120 -2.68 -11.41 7.96
C PHE A 120 -2.19 -11.45 6.51
N ASP A 121 -2.24 -12.62 5.87
CA ASP A 121 -1.89 -12.72 4.44
C ASP A 121 -2.85 -11.90 3.55
N GLU A 122 -4.08 -11.65 4.01
CA GLU A 122 -5.06 -10.78 3.34
C GLU A 122 -4.85 -9.27 3.62
N ALA A 123 -3.84 -8.89 4.40
CA ALA A 123 -3.60 -7.49 4.74
C ALA A 123 -3.34 -6.63 3.48
N ALA A 124 -4.09 -5.53 3.36
CA ALA A 124 -4.03 -4.61 2.22
C ALA A 124 -2.82 -3.65 2.34
N ILE A 125 -1.61 -4.20 2.22
CA ILE A 125 -0.35 -3.47 2.30
C ILE A 125 0.34 -3.58 0.93
N TYR A 126 0.44 -2.47 0.21
CA TYR A 126 0.86 -2.44 -1.19
C TYR A 126 1.87 -1.33 -1.47
N THR A 127 2.56 -1.43 -2.62
CA THR A 127 3.08 -0.23 -3.26
C THR A 127 1.93 0.57 -3.88
N ILE A 128 2.15 1.88 -4.10
CA ILE A 128 1.16 2.75 -4.78
C ILE A 128 0.75 2.15 -6.13
N HIS A 129 1.72 1.67 -6.92
CA HIS A 129 1.47 1.08 -8.23
C HIS A 129 0.64 -0.20 -8.14
N ALA A 130 1.01 -1.12 -7.24
CA ALA A 130 0.26 -2.36 -7.04
C ALA A 130 -1.19 -2.11 -6.61
N PHE A 131 -1.41 -1.12 -5.74
CA PHE A 131 -2.75 -0.73 -5.34
C PHE A 131 -3.57 -0.17 -6.51
N CYS A 132 -3.03 0.79 -7.27
CA CYS A 132 -3.73 1.34 -8.43
C CYS A 132 -4.04 0.28 -9.48
N HIS A 133 -3.10 -0.62 -9.76
CA HIS A 133 -3.30 -1.72 -10.70
C HIS A 133 -4.43 -2.66 -10.24
N ARG A 134 -4.44 -3.05 -8.96
CA ARG A 134 -5.51 -3.84 -8.38
C ARG A 134 -6.88 -3.18 -8.53
N ILE A 135 -7.00 -1.88 -8.25
CA ILE A 135 -8.26 -1.15 -8.38
C ILE A 135 -8.75 -1.10 -9.84
N LEU A 136 -7.84 -0.94 -10.80
CA LEU A 136 -8.20 -0.97 -12.22
C LEU A 136 -8.70 -2.35 -12.67
N GLN A 137 -8.09 -3.43 -12.18
CA GLN A 137 -8.53 -4.79 -12.47
C GLN A 137 -9.89 -5.12 -11.83
N GLU A 138 -10.08 -4.76 -10.56
CA GLU A 138 -11.34 -5.00 -9.83
C GLU A 138 -12.51 -4.21 -10.44
N ASN A 139 -12.23 -3.05 -11.05
CA ASN A 139 -13.23 -2.18 -11.70
C ASN A 139 -13.05 -2.12 -13.23
N ALA A 140 -12.58 -3.19 -13.86
CA ALA A 140 -12.27 -3.23 -15.29
C ALA A 140 -13.48 -2.82 -16.16
N PHE A 141 -14.69 -3.25 -15.77
CA PHE A 141 -15.93 -2.87 -16.45
C PHE A 141 -16.23 -1.36 -16.39
N GLU A 142 -15.97 -0.70 -15.26
CA GLU A 142 -16.25 0.73 -15.07
C GLU A 142 -15.15 1.61 -15.67
N SER A 143 -13.91 1.11 -15.70
CA SER A 143 -12.74 1.84 -16.20
C SER A 143 -12.53 1.72 -17.72
N GLY A 144 -13.24 0.82 -18.39
CA GLY A 144 -13.08 0.57 -19.84
C GLY A 144 -11.71 0.01 -20.22
N VAL A 145 -10.92 -0.41 -19.22
CA VAL A 145 -9.61 -1.03 -19.41
C VAL A 145 -9.81 -2.46 -19.91
N ILE A 146 -9.04 -2.85 -20.93
CA ILE A 146 -9.07 -4.20 -21.50
C ILE A 146 -8.74 -5.19 -20.37
N PHE A 147 -9.54 -6.25 -20.22
CA PHE A 147 -9.36 -7.26 -19.16
C PHE A 147 -7.95 -7.86 -19.10
N ASP A 148 -7.21 -7.85 -20.22
CA ASP A 148 -5.83 -8.31 -20.38
C ASP A 148 -4.79 -7.16 -20.43
N ALA A 149 -5.02 -6.06 -19.73
CA ALA A 149 -4.00 -5.01 -19.61
C ALA A 149 -2.82 -5.50 -18.77
N GLU A 150 -1.71 -5.86 -19.43
CA GLU A 150 -0.45 -6.22 -18.79
C GLU A 150 0.31 -4.96 -18.37
N LEU A 151 0.81 -4.93 -17.13
CA LEU A 151 1.62 -3.83 -16.63
C LEU A 151 3.04 -3.93 -17.22
N LEU A 152 3.37 -3.05 -18.15
CA LEU A 152 4.74 -2.89 -18.64
C LEU A 152 5.56 -2.10 -17.60
N SER A 153 6.58 -2.75 -17.04
CA SER A 153 7.50 -2.13 -16.07
C SER A 153 8.53 -1.20 -16.72
N ASP A 154 8.81 -1.39 -18.00
CA ASP A 154 9.68 -0.53 -18.82
C ASP A 154 8.97 -0.17 -20.14
N THR A 155 8.73 1.12 -20.35
CA THR A 155 8.11 1.66 -21.57
C THR A 155 9.12 2.35 -22.47
N SER A 156 10.43 2.28 -22.17
CA SER A 156 11.46 3.02 -22.89
C SER A 156 11.49 2.66 -24.37
N HIS A 157 11.28 1.37 -24.70
CA HIS A 157 11.19 0.91 -26.08
C HIS A 157 10.01 1.52 -26.84
N LEU A 158 8.84 1.61 -26.20
CA LEU A 158 7.64 2.22 -26.80
C LEU A 158 7.82 3.72 -27.00
N ILE A 159 8.45 4.40 -26.04
CA ILE A 159 8.77 5.83 -26.16
C ILE A 159 9.75 6.06 -27.33
N GLN A 160 10.75 5.19 -27.47
CA GLN A 160 11.72 5.25 -28.56
C GLN A 160 11.03 5.04 -29.92
N GLU A 161 10.21 3.99 -30.04
CA GLU A 161 9.44 3.68 -31.25
C GLU A 161 8.53 4.84 -31.67
N VAL A 162 7.75 5.41 -30.75
CA VAL A 162 6.90 6.58 -31.02
C VAL A 162 7.72 7.80 -31.40
N SER A 163 8.91 7.98 -30.80
CA SER A 163 9.80 9.09 -31.12
C SER A 163 10.38 8.95 -32.53
N ASP A 164 10.78 7.74 -32.91
CA ASP A 164 11.32 7.43 -34.23
C ASP A 164 10.23 7.59 -35.30
N ASP A 165 9.02 7.05 -35.07
CA ASP A 165 7.85 7.21 -35.96
C ASP A 165 7.45 8.68 -36.14
N PHE A 166 7.47 9.46 -35.05
CA PHE A 166 7.18 10.89 -35.11
C PHE A 166 8.25 11.64 -35.92
N PHE A 167 9.53 11.26 -35.75
CA PHE A 167 10.63 11.87 -36.48
C PHE A 167 10.55 11.52 -37.97
N ASP A 168 10.27 10.27 -38.33
CA ASP A 168 10.06 9.83 -39.71
C ASP A 168 8.84 10.52 -40.34
N GLY A 169 7.73 10.62 -39.61
CA GLY A 169 6.52 11.31 -40.08
C GLY A 169 6.71 12.81 -40.36
N ILE A 170 7.63 13.47 -39.67
CA ILE A 170 7.93 14.90 -39.83
C ILE A 170 9.06 15.14 -40.85
N PHE A 171 10.13 14.36 -40.80
CA PHE A 171 11.37 14.61 -41.53
C PHE A 171 11.58 13.70 -42.74
N MET A 172 10.97 12.51 -42.76
CA MET A 172 10.96 11.62 -43.93
C MET A 172 9.64 11.75 -44.71
N LYS A 173 9.40 12.91 -45.34
CA LYS A 173 8.63 12.89 -46.59
C LYS A 173 9.57 12.39 -47.68
N PRO A 174 9.34 11.20 -48.29
CA PRO A 174 10.22 10.75 -49.35
C PRO A 174 10.23 11.80 -50.47
N PRO A 175 11.40 12.15 -51.03
CA PRO A 175 11.44 13.04 -52.17
C PRO A 175 10.57 12.45 -53.30
N PRO A 176 9.91 13.28 -54.14
CA PRO A 176 8.91 12.83 -55.11
C PRO A 176 9.39 11.76 -56.10
N TYR A 177 10.71 11.51 -56.17
CA TYR A 177 11.34 10.50 -57.03
C TYR A 177 11.36 9.08 -56.42
N PHE A 178 11.06 8.90 -55.13
CA PHE A 178 11.11 7.60 -54.46
C PHE A 178 9.99 6.63 -54.92
N TYR A 179 8.91 7.16 -55.52
CA TYR A 179 7.81 6.36 -56.08
C TYR A 179 8.14 5.74 -57.46
N ASN A 180 9.20 6.17 -58.14
CA ASN A 180 9.55 5.63 -59.47
C ASN A 180 10.36 4.32 -59.41
N SER A 181 10.88 3.94 -58.23
CA SER A 181 11.69 2.74 -58.03
C SER A 181 10.88 1.50 -57.63
N LEU A 182 9.60 1.68 -57.26
CA LEU A 182 8.68 0.62 -56.85
C LEU A 182 7.73 0.20 -57.99
N LYS A 183 8.16 0.30 -59.26
CA LYS A 183 7.54 -0.48 -60.34
C LYS A 183 8.02 -1.94 -60.25
N LEU A 184 7.50 -2.66 -59.26
CA LEU A 184 7.36 -4.11 -59.42
C LEU A 184 6.12 -4.37 -60.28
N PRO A 185 6.16 -5.36 -61.18
CA PRO A 185 5.22 -5.51 -62.26
C PRO A 185 3.82 -5.82 -61.74
N ILE A 186 2.83 -5.16 -62.36
CA ILE A 186 1.44 -5.60 -62.39
C ILE A 186 1.44 -7.04 -62.89
N ILE A 187 1.31 -8.01 -61.98
CA ILE A 187 0.84 -9.35 -62.35
C ILE A 187 -0.67 -9.22 -62.45
N HIS A 188 -1.13 -8.90 -63.67
CA HIS A 188 -2.45 -9.30 -64.11
C HIS A 188 -2.36 -10.77 -64.51
N LEU A 189 -3.02 -11.65 -63.76
CA LEU A 189 -3.56 -12.90 -64.26
C LEU A 189 -4.75 -13.29 -63.39
N ILE A 190 -5.92 -13.17 -64.03
CA ILE A 190 -7.18 -13.95 -63.92
C ILE A 190 -7.38 -14.74 -62.63
#